data_AF-T0ZD18-F1
#
_entry.id   AF-T0ZD18-F1
#
_cell.length_a   1.000
_cell.length_b   1.000
_cell.length_c   1.000
_cell.angle_alpha   90.00
_cell.angle_beta   90.00
_cell.angle_gamma   90.00
#
_symmetry.space_group_name_H-M   'P 1'
#
loop_
_entity.id
_entity.type
_entity.pdbx_description
1 polymer ?
#
loop_
_entity_poly.entity_id
_entity_poly.type
_entity_poly.pdbx_seq_one_letter_code
_entity_poly.pdbx_strand_id
1 'polypeptide(L)'
;PQELPLPMAEEGSYSADGTHLAYVPEFQWEPFWKDYKGGQHTQVWLARLSDSSVVRIPDQNANESDPMWVGDTVYFLSDRDGPITLFAYDTGTGQVRRVIDNTGFDITSASAGPGGIVYSQFGQLHVYDYASGHSRAVPVTVTGDLPQLRPRFINVAKLIDDAAISPSGVRALFEANGDILSVPTRHGSFVNLTHSPGVMDRDPAWSPDGRWVAYFSDRAGEYDLYIRAQNGTGTPRRIVLGQKDAFYYGLTWSPDSRKLVFGDQKLNLWYVDLAAPDPRPVKVASNDYATLQHFHPAWSPDSRWIVYTRVMPNYLHAIFIYSLANGSTHQVTDASSDCRDPVFDANGKYLYFTSSTDTALTSGLWEMSGMERPVTRHVYAATLEPATVSPLAPRAGFESAKSSFGKTRGKRPAAVRVAIDFDGLQQRAVALPIPAANYVGLAAGSSGVLYLQKEPLVILQSDPGPYGVPVAVARFDLAKRKMQPVVAGVTDFQLAADGKHMLYRRGKQWFIAAAKPKASRENKLIKFSFAAAG
;
A
#
# COMPACT_ATOMS: atom_id res chain seq x y z
N PRO A 1 43.88 4.55 -19.51
CA PRO A 1 43.94 4.02 -18.12
C PRO A 1 44.84 2.79 -18.13
N GLN A 2 45.70 2.63 -17.12
CA GLN A 2 46.56 1.46 -16.96
C GLN A 2 46.00 0.64 -15.79
N GLU A 3 45.90 -0.67 -15.97
CA GLU A 3 45.50 -1.59 -14.92
C GLU A 3 46.56 -1.59 -13.81
N LEU A 4 46.12 -1.42 -12.56
CA LEU A 4 46.98 -1.57 -11.39
C LEU A 4 47.07 -3.04 -11.02
N PRO A 5 48.18 -3.51 -10.44
CA PRO A 5 48.37 -4.91 -10.09
C PRO A 5 47.63 -5.27 -8.79
N LEU A 6 46.36 -4.87 -8.67
CA LEU A 6 45.49 -5.13 -7.51
C LEU A 6 44.24 -5.86 -7.99
N PRO A 7 43.75 -6.88 -7.26
CA PRO A 7 42.63 -7.71 -7.71
C PRO A 7 41.31 -6.93 -7.78
N MET A 8 41.13 -5.94 -6.89
CA MET A 8 39.94 -5.09 -6.78
C MET A 8 40.24 -3.86 -5.92
N ALA A 9 39.52 -2.77 -6.18
CA ALA A 9 39.52 -1.56 -5.38
C ALA A 9 38.23 -0.79 -5.65
N GLU A 10 37.60 -0.27 -4.61
CA GLU A 10 36.45 0.64 -4.70
C GLU A 10 36.92 2.10 -4.76
N GLU A 11 37.88 2.45 -3.89
CA GLU A 11 38.43 3.80 -3.74
C GLU A 11 39.90 3.75 -3.34
N GLY A 12 40.64 4.84 -3.60
CA GLY A 12 42.04 4.90 -3.22
C GLY A 12 42.72 6.26 -3.43
N SER A 13 43.87 6.43 -2.78
CA SER A 13 44.74 7.60 -2.85
C SER A 13 46.21 7.19 -2.94
N TYR A 14 46.92 7.73 -3.93
CA TYR A 14 48.35 7.47 -4.13
C TYR A 14 49.21 8.19 -3.10
N SER A 15 50.34 7.57 -2.74
CA SER A 15 51.45 8.27 -2.10
C SER A 15 52.03 9.35 -3.04
N ALA A 16 52.69 10.36 -2.48
CA ALA A 16 53.21 11.49 -3.26
C ALA A 16 54.25 11.10 -4.33
N ASP A 17 54.99 10.02 -4.10
CA ASP A 17 55.96 9.44 -5.02
C ASP A 17 55.35 8.43 -6.01
N GLY A 18 54.05 8.13 -5.86
CA GLY A 18 53.30 7.18 -6.69
C GLY A 18 53.71 5.71 -6.51
N THR A 19 54.48 5.38 -5.48
CA THR A 19 54.96 3.99 -5.26
C THR A 19 53.98 3.14 -4.46
N HIS A 20 53.09 3.77 -3.68
CA HIS A 20 52.10 3.12 -2.85
C HIS A 20 50.69 3.68 -3.11
N LEU A 21 49.69 2.90 -2.74
CA LEU A 21 48.28 3.26 -2.81
C LEU A 21 47.59 2.88 -1.50
N ALA A 22 46.97 3.85 -0.83
CA ALA A 22 46.01 3.58 0.24
C ALA A 22 44.65 3.35 -0.42
N TYR A 23 44.05 2.19 -0.23
CA TYR A 23 42.83 1.82 -0.95
C TYR A 23 41.91 0.95 -0.10
N VAL A 24 40.62 0.95 -0.45
CA VAL A 24 39.64 0.02 0.09
C VAL A 24 39.37 -1.06 -0.95
N PRO A 25 39.63 -2.35 -0.66
CA PRO A 25 39.51 -3.42 -1.65
C PRO A 25 38.06 -3.76 -1.99
N GLU A 26 37.18 -3.73 -1.00
CA GLU A 26 35.81 -4.23 -1.07
C GLU A 26 34.81 -3.07 -0.95
N PHE A 27 33.65 -3.21 -1.58
CA PHE A 27 32.56 -2.26 -1.43
C PHE A 27 31.58 -2.70 -0.32
N GLN A 28 30.91 -1.74 0.31
CA GLN A 28 29.81 -2.01 1.23
C GLN A 28 28.47 -1.88 0.51
N TRP A 29 27.65 -2.94 0.49
CA TRP A 29 26.34 -2.92 -0.20
C TRP A 29 25.35 -1.91 0.42
N GLU A 30 25.40 -1.72 1.75
CA GLU A 30 24.53 -0.79 2.49
C GLU A 30 25.36 0.20 3.31
N PRO A 31 25.91 1.26 2.70
CA PRO A 31 26.82 2.20 3.39
C PRO A 31 26.13 3.00 4.51
N PHE A 32 24.80 2.98 4.58
CA PHE A 32 24.02 3.60 5.66
C PHE A 32 23.88 2.71 6.90
N TRP A 33 24.33 1.45 6.86
CA TRP A 33 24.30 0.57 8.02
C TRP A 33 25.46 0.93 8.96
N LYS A 34 25.15 1.77 9.96
CA LYS A 34 26.12 2.18 10.98
C LYS A 34 26.61 0.98 11.79
N ASP A 35 27.86 1.06 12.24
CA ASP A 35 28.51 0.04 13.06
C ASP A 35 28.48 -1.36 12.41
N TYR A 36 28.45 -1.44 11.09
CA TYR A 36 28.39 -2.73 10.39
C TYR A 36 29.67 -3.53 10.64
N LYS A 37 29.53 -4.78 11.12
CA LYS A 37 30.65 -5.69 11.44
C LYS A 37 30.57 -7.01 10.67
N GLY A 38 29.82 -7.05 9.56
CA GLY A 38 29.68 -8.24 8.73
C GLY A 38 30.87 -8.44 7.79
N GLY A 39 30.82 -9.47 6.94
CA GLY A 39 31.94 -9.84 6.07
C GLY A 39 32.34 -8.81 5.01
N GLN A 40 31.52 -7.77 4.79
CA GLN A 40 31.82 -6.66 3.88
C GLN A 40 32.26 -5.38 4.63
N HIS A 41 32.67 -5.48 5.90
CA HIS A 41 33.14 -4.29 6.62
C HIS A 41 34.38 -3.75 5.88
N THR A 42 34.40 -2.45 5.64
CA THR A 42 35.45 -1.85 4.82
C THR A 42 36.70 -1.59 5.64
N GLN A 43 37.86 -1.77 5.02
CA GLN A 43 39.17 -1.56 5.65
C GLN A 43 40.14 -0.93 4.65
N VAL A 44 40.95 0.03 5.10
CA VAL A 44 41.98 0.68 4.31
C VAL A 44 43.27 -0.14 4.33
N TRP A 45 43.74 -0.51 3.15
CA TRP A 45 44.97 -1.25 2.92
C TRP A 45 45.98 -0.37 2.18
N LEU A 46 47.26 -0.52 2.51
CA LEU A 46 48.36 0.16 1.83
C LEU A 46 49.06 -0.84 0.91
N ALA A 47 48.86 -0.70 -0.39
CA ALA A 47 49.52 -1.50 -1.40
C ALA A 47 50.81 -0.84 -1.87
N ARG A 48 51.87 -1.64 -2.05
CA ARG A 48 53.04 -1.26 -2.85
C ARG A 48 52.81 -1.68 -4.30
N LEU A 49 52.92 -0.75 -5.23
CA LEU A 49 52.55 -0.99 -6.63
C LEU A 49 53.59 -1.78 -7.44
N SER A 50 54.81 -1.92 -6.94
CA SER A 50 55.86 -2.68 -7.62
C SER A 50 55.69 -4.20 -7.52
N ASP A 51 55.08 -4.69 -6.44
CA ASP A 51 55.00 -6.13 -6.11
C ASP A 51 53.63 -6.56 -5.55
N SER A 52 52.68 -5.62 -5.45
CA SER A 52 51.33 -5.84 -4.92
C SER A 52 51.29 -6.28 -3.45
N SER A 53 52.37 -6.11 -2.69
CA SER A 53 52.36 -6.37 -1.25
C SER A 53 51.47 -5.36 -0.53
N VAL A 54 50.71 -5.83 0.47
CA VAL A 54 49.74 -5.01 1.20
C VAL A 54 50.00 -5.02 2.70
N VAL A 55 49.79 -3.87 3.33
CA VAL A 55 49.74 -3.70 4.78
C VAL A 55 48.36 -3.19 5.17
N ARG A 56 47.71 -3.82 6.15
CA ARG A 56 46.39 -3.39 6.63
C ARG A 56 46.54 -2.41 7.77
N ILE A 57 45.78 -1.31 7.73
CA ILE A 57 45.69 -0.40 8.87
C ILE A 57 44.92 -1.10 10.00
N PRO A 58 45.30 -0.91 11.29
CA PRO A 58 44.54 -1.42 12.41
C PRO A 58 43.10 -0.87 12.40
N ASP A 59 42.14 -1.73 12.08
CA ASP A 59 40.73 -1.38 11.88
C ASP A 59 39.92 -1.38 13.18
N GLN A 60 40.31 -2.19 14.16
CA GLN A 60 39.56 -2.40 15.41
C GLN A 60 38.11 -2.85 15.14
N ASN A 61 37.90 -3.65 14.09
CA ASN A 61 36.57 -4.04 13.64
C ASN A 61 35.70 -2.80 13.36
N ALA A 62 36.24 -1.78 12.69
CA ALA A 62 35.52 -0.60 12.25
C ALA A 62 35.28 -0.64 10.74
N ASN A 63 34.39 0.22 10.26
CA ASN A 63 34.28 0.55 8.85
C ASN A 63 35.23 1.72 8.56
N GLU A 64 35.97 1.61 7.45
CA GLU A 64 36.92 2.63 7.01
C GLU A 64 36.64 3.02 5.55
N SER A 65 36.67 4.31 5.27
CA SER A 65 36.43 4.83 3.92
C SER A 65 37.20 6.13 3.65
N ASP A 66 37.15 6.59 2.41
CA ASP A 66 37.81 7.80 1.90
C ASP A 66 39.30 7.88 2.29
N PRO A 67 40.15 6.91 1.89
CA PRO A 67 41.57 6.99 2.16
C PRO A 67 42.19 8.18 1.43
N MET A 68 43.00 8.96 2.15
CA MET A 68 43.64 10.18 1.69
C MET A 68 45.11 10.20 2.12
N TRP A 69 46.02 9.94 1.20
CA TRP A 69 47.45 9.90 1.48
C TRP A 69 48.08 11.30 1.33
N VAL A 70 48.65 11.82 2.41
CA VAL A 70 49.24 13.17 2.48
C VAL A 70 50.57 13.10 3.23
N GLY A 71 51.68 13.27 2.49
CA GLY A 71 53.02 13.08 3.05
C GLY A 71 53.21 11.67 3.59
N ASP A 72 53.61 11.55 4.85
CA ASP A 72 53.81 10.28 5.56
C ASP A 72 52.57 9.85 6.38
N THR A 73 51.39 10.41 6.06
CA THR A 73 50.16 10.14 6.79
C THR A 73 49.03 9.74 5.83
N VAL A 74 48.30 8.69 6.19
CA VAL A 74 47.05 8.30 5.53
C VAL A 74 45.89 8.71 6.42
N TYR A 75 45.13 9.70 5.97
CA TYR A 75 43.87 10.08 6.59
C TYR A 75 42.74 9.22 6.04
N PHE A 76 41.72 8.95 6.85
CA PHE A 76 40.56 8.16 6.44
C PHE A 76 39.40 8.41 7.40
N LEU A 77 38.19 8.10 6.97
CA LEU A 77 37.00 8.12 7.81
C LEU A 77 36.81 6.77 8.50
N SER A 78 36.38 6.79 9.76
CA SER A 78 36.09 5.54 10.49
C SER A 78 35.06 5.72 11.60
N ASP A 79 34.28 4.66 11.84
CA ASP A 79 33.29 4.56 12.93
C ASP A 79 33.85 3.95 14.24
N ARG A 80 35.17 3.76 14.33
CA ARG A 80 35.80 3.05 15.47
C ARG A 80 35.49 3.61 16.86
N ASP A 81 35.21 4.92 16.95
CA ASP A 81 34.91 5.62 18.21
C ASP A 81 33.44 6.10 18.29
N GLY A 82 32.53 5.56 17.46
CA GLY A 82 31.12 5.95 17.38
C GLY A 82 30.79 6.66 16.06
N PRO A 83 30.27 7.90 16.07
CA PRO A 83 29.97 8.62 14.82
C PRO A 83 31.19 8.69 13.89
N ILE A 84 30.97 8.47 12.59
CA ILE A 84 32.07 8.45 11.61
C ILE A 84 32.85 9.76 11.69
N THR A 85 34.15 9.65 11.92
CA THR A 85 35.06 10.79 12.04
C THR A 85 36.39 10.55 11.35
N LEU A 86 37.20 11.60 11.27
CA LEU A 86 38.50 11.58 10.62
C LEU A 86 39.57 10.99 11.55
N PHE A 87 40.29 10.00 11.03
CA PHE A 87 41.48 9.38 11.62
C PHE A 87 42.70 9.61 10.74
N ALA A 88 43.87 9.44 11.35
CA ALA A 88 45.16 9.51 10.69
C ALA A 88 46.00 8.30 11.08
N TYR A 89 46.57 7.63 10.09
CA TYR A 89 47.56 6.57 10.20
C TYR A 89 48.93 7.09 9.78
N ASP A 90 49.91 6.99 10.66
CA ASP A 90 51.30 7.36 10.37
C ASP A 90 52.04 6.16 9.74
N THR A 91 52.57 6.33 8.53
CA THR A 91 53.14 5.21 7.75
C THR A 91 54.51 4.77 8.25
N GLY A 92 55.21 5.59 9.06
CA GLY A 92 56.51 5.25 9.64
C GLY A 92 56.40 4.48 10.95
N THR A 93 55.44 4.85 11.79
CA THR A 93 55.24 4.31 13.15
C THR A 93 54.13 3.26 13.23
N GLY A 94 53.21 3.24 12.26
CA GLY A 94 52.03 2.37 12.24
C GLY A 94 50.94 2.76 13.25
N GLN A 95 51.01 3.96 13.83
CA GLN A 95 50.05 4.44 14.83
C GLN A 95 48.82 5.05 14.17
N VAL A 96 47.63 4.71 14.67
CA VAL A 96 46.36 5.36 14.32
C VAL A 96 45.96 6.32 15.43
N ARG A 97 45.59 7.55 15.05
CA ARG A 97 45.04 8.54 15.98
C ARG A 97 43.78 9.19 15.42
N ARG A 98 42.87 9.54 16.32
CA ARG A 98 41.71 10.39 15.99
C ARG A 98 42.18 11.81 15.67
N VAL A 99 41.66 12.37 14.58
CA VAL A 99 42.01 13.72 14.11
C VAL A 99 40.93 14.72 14.49
N ILE A 100 39.66 14.34 14.32
CA ILE A 100 38.50 15.16 14.67
C ILE A 100 37.72 14.46 15.78
N ASP A 101 37.45 15.20 16.86
CA ASP A 101 36.53 14.76 17.90
C ASP A 101 35.08 15.06 17.46
N ASN A 102 34.40 14.06 16.90
CA ASN A 102 33.05 14.21 16.37
C ASN A 102 31.99 13.80 17.38
N THR A 103 31.22 14.78 17.85
CA THR A 103 30.07 14.57 18.75
C THR A 103 28.72 14.76 18.04
N GLY A 104 28.73 14.99 16.72
CA GLY A 104 27.56 15.27 15.89
C GLY A 104 27.19 14.13 14.94
N PHE A 105 26.61 14.47 13.79
CA PHE A 105 26.31 13.52 12.72
C PHE A 105 27.59 12.96 12.10
N ASP A 106 27.46 11.83 11.41
CA ASP A 106 28.58 11.21 10.69
C ASP A 106 29.17 12.17 9.65
N ILE A 107 30.50 12.15 9.53
CA ILE A 107 31.18 12.68 8.35
C ILE A 107 30.90 11.71 7.21
N THR A 108 30.30 12.20 6.13
CA THR A 108 29.79 11.35 5.04
C THR A 108 30.75 11.23 3.87
N SER A 109 31.68 12.19 3.75
CA SER A 109 32.74 12.14 2.74
C SER A 109 33.90 13.04 3.12
N ALA A 110 35.13 12.70 2.72
CA ALA A 110 36.32 13.52 2.91
C ALA A 110 37.27 13.46 1.70
N SER A 111 37.98 14.56 1.45
CA SER A 111 38.99 14.63 0.39
C SER A 111 40.12 15.58 0.78
N ALA A 112 41.36 15.14 0.59
CA ALA A 112 42.55 15.92 0.91
C ALA A 112 42.90 16.93 -0.19
N GLY A 113 43.34 18.11 0.23
CA GLY A 113 43.93 19.14 -0.61
C GLY A 113 45.24 19.68 -0.01
N PRO A 114 45.94 20.61 -0.69
CA PRO A 114 47.29 21.02 -0.30
C PRO A 114 47.45 21.65 1.11
N GLY A 115 46.38 22.21 1.67
CA GLY A 115 46.40 22.89 2.98
C GLY A 115 45.48 22.28 4.04
N GLY A 116 44.71 21.26 3.68
CA GLY A 116 43.74 20.66 4.59
C GLY A 116 42.85 19.62 3.93
N ILE A 117 41.97 19.02 4.72
CA ILE A 117 40.97 18.04 4.29
C ILE A 117 39.62 18.72 4.25
N VAL A 118 38.97 18.69 3.09
CA VAL A 118 37.55 19.08 2.96
C VAL A 118 36.71 17.88 3.34
N TYR A 119 35.70 18.06 4.19
CA TYR A 119 34.76 17.00 4.52
C TYR A 119 33.31 17.49 4.56
N SER A 120 32.38 16.58 4.30
CA SER A 120 30.94 16.82 4.35
C SER A 120 30.37 16.28 5.65
N GLN A 121 29.57 17.09 6.35
CA GLN A 121 28.84 16.69 7.54
C GLN A 121 27.45 17.35 7.52
N PHE A 122 26.40 16.53 7.53
CA PHE A 122 24.99 16.98 7.53
C PHE A 122 24.67 18.08 6.49
N GLY A 123 25.19 17.93 5.27
CA GLY A 123 24.97 18.88 4.17
C GLY A 123 25.81 20.17 4.25
N GLN A 124 26.72 20.28 5.22
CA GLN A 124 27.70 21.36 5.32
C GLN A 124 29.09 20.88 4.88
N LEU A 125 29.86 21.80 4.30
CA LEU A 125 31.27 21.56 4.01
C LEU A 125 32.13 22.18 5.12
N HIS A 126 33.16 21.45 5.52
CA HIS A 126 34.15 21.88 6.49
C HIS A 126 35.54 21.67 5.92
N VAL A 127 36.51 22.45 6.41
CA VAL A 127 37.94 22.25 6.13
C VAL A 127 38.65 22.01 7.44
N TYR A 128 39.26 20.84 7.58
CA TYR A 128 40.29 20.56 8.58
C TYR A 128 41.63 21.10 8.07
N ASP A 129 42.19 22.09 8.74
CA ASP A 129 43.44 22.74 8.35
C ASP A 129 44.64 22.02 9.00
N TYR A 130 45.62 21.61 8.19
CA TYR A 130 46.76 20.81 8.68
C TYR A 130 47.65 21.58 9.66
N ALA A 131 47.81 22.88 9.46
CA ALA A 131 48.74 23.70 10.23
C ALA A 131 48.20 24.01 11.63
N SER A 132 46.92 24.32 11.73
CA SER A 132 46.24 24.64 12.99
C SER A 132 45.68 23.42 13.71
N GLY A 133 45.43 22.32 13.00
CA GLY A 133 44.77 21.13 13.56
C GLY A 133 43.30 21.35 13.90
N HIS A 134 42.67 22.38 13.30
CA HIS A 134 41.29 22.75 13.59
C HIS A 134 40.40 22.69 12.34
N SER A 135 39.14 22.33 12.55
CA SER A 135 38.11 22.37 11.53
C SER A 135 37.38 23.71 11.53
N ARG A 136 37.07 24.22 10.33
CA ARG A 136 36.20 25.39 10.15
C ARG A 136 35.15 25.11 9.07
N ALA A 137 33.93 25.61 9.29
CA ALA A 137 32.90 25.54 8.27
C ALA A 137 33.28 26.38 7.04
N VAL A 138 32.97 25.86 5.85
CA VAL A 138 33.06 26.60 4.59
C VAL A 138 31.69 27.20 4.33
N PRO A 139 31.52 28.53 4.45
CA PRO A 139 30.24 29.16 4.14
C PRO A 139 29.99 29.06 2.64
N VAL A 140 29.05 28.20 2.24
CA VAL A 140 28.58 28.10 0.86
C VAL A 140 27.27 28.84 0.76
N THR A 141 27.25 29.96 0.02
CA THR A 141 26.01 30.67 -0.33
C THR A 141 25.71 30.43 -1.79
N VAL A 142 24.60 29.75 -2.06
CA VAL A 142 24.09 29.55 -3.43
C VAL A 142 23.11 30.69 -3.72
N THR A 143 23.57 31.71 -4.44
CA THR A 143 22.70 32.79 -4.94
C THR A 143 22.32 32.48 -6.39
N GLY A 144 21.04 32.26 -6.64
CA GLY A 144 20.52 32.07 -7.99
C GLY A 144 19.00 32.07 -8.01
N ASP A 145 18.44 32.29 -9.19
CA ASP A 145 17.04 31.98 -9.42
C ASP A 145 16.88 30.47 -9.31
N LEU A 146 16.11 30.01 -8.30
CA LEU A 146 15.81 28.60 -8.08
C LEU A 146 14.37 28.31 -8.58
N PRO A 147 14.12 28.30 -9.90
CA PRO A 147 12.77 28.08 -10.44
C PRO A 147 12.16 26.75 -10.01
N GLN A 148 12.98 25.78 -9.61
CA GLN A 148 12.54 24.51 -9.03
C GLN A 148 11.81 24.65 -7.69
N LEU A 149 12.00 25.75 -6.95
CA LEU A 149 11.29 26.05 -5.70
C LEU A 149 9.97 26.81 -5.95
N ARG A 150 9.69 27.19 -7.21
CA ARG A 150 8.45 27.87 -7.56
C ARG A 150 7.32 26.83 -7.68
N PRO A 151 6.12 27.13 -7.16
CA PRO A 151 4.95 26.31 -7.41
C PRO A 151 4.76 26.09 -8.91
N ARG A 152 4.69 24.81 -9.31
CA ARG A 152 4.53 24.42 -10.70
C ARG A 152 3.56 23.25 -10.83
N PHE A 153 2.97 23.12 -12.01
CA PHE A 153 2.12 21.99 -12.34
C PHE A 153 2.96 20.78 -12.74
N ILE A 154 2.74 19.65 -12.05
CA ILE A 154 3.36 18.36 -12.39
C ILE A 154 2.30 17.32 -12.78
N ASN A 155 2.64 16.47 -13.75
CA ASN A 155 1.81 15.34 -14.13
C ASN A 155 1.97 14.20 -13.10
N VAL A 156 0.97 14.03 -12.23
CA VAL A 156 0.99 13.01 -11.17
C VAL A 156 0.40 11.66 -11.59
N ALA A 157 0.15 11.41 -12.88
CA ALA A 157 -0.46 10.14 -13.34
C ALA A 157 0.32 8.88 -12.96
N LYS A 158 1.65 9.00 -12.74
CA LYS A 158 2.52 7.90 -12.29
C LYS A 158 2.63 7.77 -10.78
N LEU A 159 2.06 8.73 -10.04
CA LEU A 159 2.12 8.84 -8.58
C LEU A 159 0.75 8.56 -7.97
N ILE A 160 -0.12 7.84 -8.69
CA ILE A 160 -1.44 7.46 -8.20
C ILE A 160 -1.30 6.15 -7.44
N ASP A 161 -1.61 6.18 -6.16
CA ASP A 161 -1.56 5.01 -5.28
C ASP A 161 -2.98 4.41 -5.12
N ASP A 162 -3.97 5.24 -4.78
CA ASP A 162 -5.36 4.81 -4.60
C ASP A 162 -6.38 5.58 -5.46
N ALA A 163 -7.54 4.98 -5.65
CA ALA A 163 -8.65 5.59 -6.36
C ALA A 163 -10.02 5.15 -5.82
N ALA A 164 -11.03 6.02 -6.00
CA ALA A 164 -12.41 5.67 -5.70
C ALA A 164 -13.41 6.27 -6.69
N ILE A 165 -14.49 5.56 -6.99
CA ILE A 165 -15.55 6.04 -7.89
C ILE A 165 -16.65 6.78 -7.13
N SER A 166 -17.15 7.88 -7.71
CA SER A 166 -18.37 8.52 -7.21
C SER A 166 -19.59 7.60 -7.32
N PRO A 167 -20.62 7.76 -6.47
CA PRO A 167 -21.80 6.88 -6.43
C PRO A 167 -22.53 6.68 -7.75
N SER A 168 -22.46 7.67 -8.64
CA SER A 168 -23.11 7.67 -9.96
C SER A 168 -22.12 7.54 -11.14
N GLY A 169 -20.82 7.35 -10.86
CA GLY A 169 -19.78 7.23 -11.89
C GLY A 169 -19.50 8.50 -12.70
N VAL A 170 -19.90 9.68 -12.20
CA VAL A 170 -19.67 10.97 -12.88
C VAL A 170 -18.29 11.56 -12.60
N ARG A 171 -17.66 11.15 -11.50
CA ARG A 171 -16.28 11.46 -11.11
C ARG A 171 -15.57 10.25 -10.50
N ALA A 172 -14.24 10.32 -10.41
CA ALA A 172 -13.40 9.48 -9.56
C ALA A 172 -12.49 10.35 -8.68
N LEU A 173 -12.11 9.82 -7.53
CA LEU A 173 -11.06 10.32 -6.65
C LEU A 173 -9.76 9.59 -6.99
N PHE A 174 -8.65 10.30 -6.86
CA PHE A 174 -7.31 9.74 -6.95
C PHE A 174 -6.48 10.31 -5.83
N GLU A 175 -5.87 9.44 -5.03
CA GLU A 175 -4.73 9.80 -4.21
C GLU A 175 -3.53 9.92 -5.13
N ALA A 176 -2.89 11.08 -5.14
CA ALA A 176 -1.67 11.27 -5.90
C ALA A 176 -0.71 12.24 -5.22
N ASN A 177 0.50 11.76 -4.91
CA ASN A 177 1.55 12.56 -4.27
C ASN A 177 1.07 13.24 -2.97
N GLY A 178 0.31 12.53 -2.14
CA GLY A 178 -0.21 13.01 -0.86
C GLY A 178 -1.43 13.94 -0.95
N ASP A 179 -2.00 14.17 -2.14
CA ASP A 179 -3.23 14.94 -2.33
C ASP A 179 -4.37 14.06 -2.84
N ILE A 180 -5.61 14.40 -2.48
CA ILE A 180 -6.82 13.77 -3.04
C ILE A 180 -7.41 14.65 -4.16
N LEU A 181 -7.38 14.13 -5.38
CA LEU A 181 -7.88 14.80 -6.58
C LEU A 181 -9.24 14.22 -6.99
N SER A 182 -10.23 15.08 -7.26
CA SER A 182 -11.52 14.69 -7.85
C SER A 182 -11.56 15.01 -9.34
N VAL A 183 -11.86 14.02 -10.18
CA VAL A 183 -11.66 14.06 -11.62
C VAL A 183 -12.95 13.65 -12.33
N PRO A 184 -13.50 14.48 -13.24
CA PRO A 184 -14.74 14.16 -13.92
C PRO A 184 -14.56 13.15 -15.05
N THR A 185 -15.59 12.34 -15.28
CA THR A 185 -15.62 11.34 -16.37
C THR A 185 -15.79 11.96 -17.76
N ARG A 186 -16.34 13.18 -17.87
CA ARG A 186 -16.61 13.85 -19.15
C ARG A 186 -16.42 15.36 -19.13
N HIS A 187 -17.20 16.06 -18.32
CA HIS A 187 -17.31 17.52 -18.34
C HIS A 187 -16.79 18.11 -17.03
N GLY A 188 -16.16 19.28 -17.14
CA GLY A 188 -15.61 20.02 -16.00
C GLY A 188 -14.11 19.79 -15.81
N SER A 189 -13.56 20.50 -14.85
CA SER A 189 -12.15 20.40 -14.45
C SER A 189 -11.97 19.42 -13.30
N PHE A 190 -10.75 18.92 -13.14
CA PHE A 190 -10.37 18.29 -11.88
C PHE A 190 -10.38 19.32 -10.74
N VAL A 191 -10.48 18.84 -9.51
CA VAL A 191 -10.38 19.66 -8.30
C VAL A 191 -9.41 18.95 -7.36
N ASN A 192 -8.34 19.62 -6.95
CA ASN A 192 -7.57 19.16 -5.80
C ASN A 192 -8.44 19.42 -4.57
N LEU A 193 -8.90 18.37 -3.90
CA LEU A 193 -9.78 18.53 -2.75
C LEU A 193 -8.97 19.04 -1.57
N THR A 194 -7.76 18.54 -1.37
CA THR A 194 -7.01 18.63 -0.12
C THR A 194 -6.12 19.85 -0.02
N HIS A 195 -5.44 20.21 -1.12
CA HIS A 195 -4.53 21.35 -1.19
C HIS A 195 -3.51 21.37 -0.04
N SER A 196 -2.83 20.25 0.19
CA SER A 196 -1.99 20.06 1.38
C SER A 196 -0.57 19.58 1.02
N PRO A 197 0.30 20.46 0.50
CA PRO A 197 1.70 20.11 0.27
C PRO A 197 2.40 19.75 1.58
N GLY A 198 3.26 18.72 1.53
CA GLY A 198 3.98 18.22 2.70
C GLY A 198 3.16 17.37 3.67
N VAL A 199 1.91 17.06 3.29
CA VAL A 199 0.99 16.18 4.02
C VAL A 199 0.69 14.97 3.15
N MET A 200 0.42 13.83 3.77
CA MET A 200 -0.04 12.62 3.12
C MET A 200 -1.54 12.43 3.38
N ASP A 201 -2.37 12.83 2.40
CA ASP A 201 -3.79 12.51 2.37
C ASP A 201 -4.01 11.23 1.54
N ARG A 202 -4.59 10.19 2.15
CA ARG A 202 -4.63 8.81 1.61
C ARG A 202 -5.98 8.10 1.70
N ASP A 203 -6.11 6.98 0.98
CA ASP A 203 -7.27 6.06 0.97
C ASP A 203 -8.62 6.79 0.80
N PRO A 204 -8.83 7.55 -0.29
CA PRO A 204 -10.04 8.34 -0.45
C PRO A 204 -11.28 7.46 -0.68
N ALA A 205 -12.38 7.78 0.01
CA ALA A 205 -13.65 7.07 -0.12
C ALA A 205 -14.82 8.04 -0.29
N TRP A 206 -15.70 7.76 -1.25
CA TRP A 206 -16.90 8.58 -1.53
C TRP A 206 -18.11 8.06 -0.76
N SER A 207 -18.86 8.96 -0.11
CA SER A 207 -20.13 8.59 0.52
C SER A 207 -21.17 8.16 -0.51
N PRO A 208 -22.01 7.14 -0.23
CA PRO A 208 -23.06 6.69 -1.15
C PRO A 208 -24.07 7.76 -1.58
N ASP A 209 -24.33 8.76 -0.74
CA ASP A 209 -25.18 9.92 -1.07
C ASP A 209 -24.50 10.95 -1.99
N GLY A 210 -23.20 10.77 -2.27
CA GLY A 210 -22.39 11.60 -3.15
C GLY A 210 -21.93 12.92 -2.55
N ARG A 211 -22.29 13.24 -1.30
CA ARG A 211 -22.05 14.56 -0.72
C ARG A 211 -20.66 14.71 -0.10
N TRP A 212 -20.09 13.62 0.40
CA TRP A 212 -18.91 13.62 1.24
C TRP A 212 -17.80 12.76 0.67
N VAL A 213 -16.57 13.17 0.95
CA VAL A 213 -15.34 12.43 0.69
C VAL A 213 -14.63 12.28 2.03
N ALA A 214 -14.28 11.04 2.38
CA ALA A 214 -13.46 10.71 3.53
C ALA A 214 -12.07 10.27 3.07
N TYR A 215 -11.05 10.54 3.87
CA TYR A 215 -9.65 10.19 3.62
C TYR A 215 -8.88 10.23 4.94
N PHE A 216 -7.75 9.51 5.03
CA PHE A 216 -6.82 9.64 6.14
C PHE A 216 -5.83 10.78 5.86
N SER A 217 -5.41 11.51 6.88
CA SER A 217 -4.44 12.61 6.73
C SER A 217 -3.53 12.70 7.94
N ASP A 218 -2.23 12.82 7.71
CA ASP A 218 -1.20 13.03 8.73
C ASP A 218 -0.96 14.51 9.06
N ARG A 219 -1.80 15.44 8.55
CA ARG A 219 -1.62 16.90 8.73
C ARG A 219 -1.54 17.39 10.17
N ALA A 220 -1.96 16.56 11.12
CA ALA A 220 -1.92 16.87 12.56
C ALA A 220 -0.80 16.12 13.29
N GLY A 221 0.14 15.51 12.57
CA GLY A 221 1.27 14.73 13.08
C GLY A 221 1.06 13.21 12.98
N GLU A 222 -0.15 12.75 13.28
CA GLU A 222 -0.58 11.34 13.18
C GLU A 222 -1.78 11.24 12.23
N TYR A 223 -1.98 10.06 11.63
CA TYR A 223 -3.13 9.85 10.74
C TYR A 223 -4.45 9.93 11.50
N ASP A 224 -5.30 10.85 11.08
CA ASP A 224 -6.68 10.95 11.50
C ASP A 224 -7.62 10.87 10.31
N LEU A 225 -8.90 10.65 10.59
CA LEU A 225 -9.93 10.58 9.56
C LEU A 225 -10.48 11.99 9.27
N TYR A 226 -10.45 12.41 8.02
CA TYR A 226 -10.99 13.68 7.57
C TYR A 226 -12.15 13.48 6.62
N ILE A 227 -13.19 14.30 6.77
CA ILE A 227 -14.39 14.27 5.93
C ILE A 227 -14.66 15.67 5.39
N ARG A 228 -14.88 15.80 4.08
CA ARG A 228 -15.20 17.08 3.45
C ARG A 228 -16.22 16.96 2.32
N ALA A 229 -16.76 18.09 1.90
CA ALA A 229 -17.68 18.13 0.76
C ALA A 229 -16.99 17.71 -0.54
N GLN A 230 -17.69 16.97 -1.40
CA GLN A 230 -17.16 16.45 -2.67
C GLN A 230 -16.65 17.51 -3.67
N ASN A 231 -17.06 18.77 -3.50
CA ASN A 231 -16.66 19.90 -4.32
C ASN A 231 -15.44 20.64 -3.76
N GLY A 232 -14.88 20.19 -2.64
CA GLY A 232 -13.74 20.81 -1.97
C GLY A 232 -14.09 22.02 -1.10
N THR A 233 -15.34 22.49 -1.08
CA THR A 233 -15.74 23.68 -0.31
C THR A 233 -15.82 23.41 1.19
N GLY A 234 -15.56 24.46 1.99
CA GLY A 234 -15.60 24.41 3.45
C GLY A 234 -14.37 23.73 4.06
N THR A 235 -14.32 23.75 5.39
CA THR A 235 -13.24 23.12 6.18
C THR A 235 -13.52 21.63 6.35
N PRO A 236 -12.53 20.75 6.19
CA PRO A 236 -12.72 19.33 6.49
C PRO A 236 -13.00 19.11 7.98
N ARG A 237 -13.94 18.21 8.28
CA ARG A 237 -14.21 17.71 9.64
C ARG A 237 -13.17 16.65 9.99
N ARG A 238 -12.39 16.89 11.04
CA ARG A 238 -11.44 15.91 11.61
C ARG A 238 -12.13 15.03 12.63
N ILE A 239 -11.87 13.73 12.57
CA ILE A 239 -12.21 12.74 13.60
C ILE A 239 -10.90 12.15 14.11
N VAL A 240 -10.64 12.33 15.41
CA VAL A 240 -9.42 11.82 16.04
C VAL A 240 -9.53 10.31 16.23
N LEU A 241 -8.60 9.56 15.65
CA LEU A 241 -8.54 8.10 15.74
C LEU A 241 -7.74 7.65 16.97
N GLY A 242 -6.84 8.50 17.46
CA GLY A 242 -6.26 8.41 18.79
C GLY A 242 -5.23 7.28 19.00
N GLN A 243 -4.85 6.56 17.94
CA GLN A 243 -3.72 5.65 18.02
C GLN A 243 -2.41 6.39 17.72
N LYS A 244 -1.38 6.06 18.48
CA LYS A 244 -0.01 6.50 18.21
C LYS A 244 0.64 5.58 17.17
N ASP A 245 1.43 6.15 16.27
CA ASP A 245 2.23 5.43 15.27
C ASP A 245 1.37 4.39 14.52
N ALA A 246 0.25 4.83 13.92
CA ALA A 246 -0.71 3.96 13.26
C ALA A 246 -1.03 4.43 11.83
N PHE A 247 -0.99 3.49 10.90
CA PHE A 247 -1.52 3.66 9.55
C PHE A 247 -2.86 2.94 9.43
N TYR A 248 -3.74 3.49 8.60
CA TYR A 248 -5.11 3.01 8.40
C TYR A 248 -5.36 2.79 6.91
N TYR A 249 -6.21 1.81 6.58
CA TYR A 249 -6.41 1.36 5.21
C TYR A 249 -7.84 0.88 4.94
N GLY A 250 -8.23 0.81 3.67
CA GLY A 250 -9.45 0.12 3.24
C GLY A 250 -10.73 0.81 3.68
N LEU A 251 -10.74 2.14 3.60
CA LEU A 251 -11.83 3.00 4.07
C LEU A 251 -13.12 2.78 3.26
N THR A 252 -14.20 2.32 3.90
CA THR A 252 -15.48 2.05 3.23
C THR A 252 -16.68 2.65 3.97
N TRP A 253 -17.51 3.39 3.24
CA TRP A 253 -18.74 4.00 3.77
C TRP A 253 -19.88 3.00 3.94
N SER A 254 -20.68 3.20 4.98
CA SER A 254 -21.98 2.53 5.11
C SER A 254 -22.97 3.03 4.06
N PRO A 255 -23.91 2.18 3.58
CA PRO A 255 -24.91 2.56 2.60
C PRO A 255 -25.75 3.79 2.95
N ASP A 256 -25.98 4.06 4.25
CA ASP A 256 -26.70 5.24 4.73
C ASP A 256 -25.86 6.53 4.77
N SER A 257 -24.58 6.48 4.38
CA SER A 257 -23.61 7.59 4.40
C SER A 257 -23.34 8.18 5.79
N ARG A 258 -23.53 7.41 6.87
CA ARG A 258 -23.34 7.89 8.25
C ARG A 258 -22.15 7.27 8.96
N LYS A 259 -21.61 6.15 8.47
CA LYS A 259 -20.56 5.39 9.14
C LYS A 259 -19.47 5.01 8.17
N LEU A 260 -18.30 4.74 8.73
CA LEU A 260 -17.11 4.31 8.00
C LEU A 260 -16.51 3.10 8.70
N VAL A 261 -16.03 2.13 7.93
CA VAL A 261 -15.25 0.97 8.42
C VAL A 261 -13.87 1.02 7.78
N PHE A 262 -12.84 0.64 8.53
CA PHE A 262 -11.45 0.65 8.06
C PHE A 262 -10.57 -0.29 8.91
N GLY A 263 -9.45 -0.72 8.34
CA GLY A 263 -8.42 -1.49 9.05
C GLY A 263 -7.26 -0.60 9.52
N ASP A 264 -6.37 -1.14 10.34
CA ASP A 264 -5.08 -0.53 10.68
C ASP A 264 -3.90 -1.49 10.51
N GLN A 265 -2.68 -0.95 10.53
CA GLN A 265 -1.44 -1.74 10.46
C GLN A 265 -1.24 -2.67 11.66
N LYS A 266 -2.00 -2.47 12.74
CA LYS A 266 -1.97 -3.27 13.97
C LYS A 266 -3.00 -4.39 13.94
N LEU A 267 -3.47 -4.77 12.74
CA LEU A 267 -4.38 -5.88 12.49
C LEU A 267 -5.73 -5.73 13.18
N ASN A 268 -6.25 -4.51 13.28
CA ASN A 268 -7.56 -4.24 13.86
C ASN A 268 -8.55 -3.72 12.82
N LEU A 269 -9.81 -4.10 12.99
CA LEU A 269 -10.94 -3.57 12.24
C LEU A 269 -11.68 -2.57 13.12
N TRP A 270 -11.96 -1.39 12.59
CA TRP A 270 -12.63 -0.30 13.29
C TRP A 270 -13.83 0.19 12.50
N TYR A 271 -14.80 0.78 13.18
CA TYR A 271 -15.78 1.65 12.55
C TYR A 271 -15.96 2.96 13.32
N VAL A 272 -16.44 4.00 12.64
CA VAL A 272 -16.79 5.31 13.22
C VAL A 272 -18.21 5.66 12.81
N ASP A 273 -19.03 6.11 13.77
CA ASP A 273 -20.35 6.70 13.49
C ASP A 273 -20.28 8.22 13.44
N LEU A 274 -20.35 8.80 12.24
CA LEU A 274 -20.22 10.24 12.00
C LEU A 274 -21.44 11.03 12.50
N ALA A 275 -22.57 10.35 12.75
CA ALA A 275 -23.77 10.96 13.28
C ALA A 275 -23.76 11.06 14.82
N ALA A 276 -22.82 10.39 15.50
CA ALA A 276 -22.66 10.54 16.94
C ALA A 276 -22.28 11.99 17.31
N PRO A 277 -22.71 12.51 18.48
CA PRO A 277 -22.30 13.84 18.96
C PRO A 277 -20.78 14.00 19.06
N ASP A 278 -20.10 12.93 19.48
CA ASP A 278 -18.64 12.81 19.55
C ASP A 278 -18.21 11.51 18.83
N PRO A 279 -18.00 11.54 17.51
CA PRO A 279 -17.59 10.35 16.76
C PRO A 279 -16.21 9.87 17.22
N ARG A 280 -16.15 8.60 17.62
CA ARG A 280 -14.91 7.92 17.99
C ARG A 280 -14.81 6.58 17.28
N PRO A 281 -13.58 6.10 17.01
CA PRO A 281 -13.40 4.75 16.50
C PRO A 281 -13.83 3.72 17.54
N VAL A 282 -14.59 2.73 17.07
CA VAL A 282 -15.02 1.57 17.85
C VAL A 282 -14.40 0.33 17.23
N LYS A 283 -13.71 -0.45 18.05
CA LYS A 283 -13.04 -1.68 17.62
C LYS A 283 -14.08 -2.76 17.33
N VAL A 284 -14.02 -3.34 16.14
CA VAL A 284 -14.87 -4.46 15.70
C VAL A 284 -14.18 -5.79 15.98
N ALA A 285 -12.92 -5.91 15.58
CA ALA A 285 -12.16 -7.15 15.67
C ALA A 285 -10.65 -6.90 15.66
N SER A 286 -9.89 -7.93 16.05
CA SER A 286 -8.45 -8.03 15.82
C SER A 286 -8.14 -9.34 15.10
N ASN A 287 -7.04 -9.36 14.37
CA ASN A 287 -6.45 -10.55 13.78
C ASN A 287 -5.09 -10.83 14.41
N ASP A 288 -4.77 -12.09 14.64
CA ASP A 288 -3.51 -12.49 15.29
C ASP A 288 -2.40 -12.75 14.26
N TYR A 289 -2.77 -12.87 12.98
CA TYR A 289 -1.88 -13.19 11.87
C TYR A 289 -1.92 -12.09 10.82
N ALA A 290 -0.74 -11.62 10.42
CA ALA A 290 -0.60 -10.72 9.29
C ALA A 290 -0.76 -11.50 7.98
N THR A 291 -1.68 -11.07 7.13
CA THR A 291 -1.85 -11.54 5.76
C THR A 291 -1.88 -10.32 4.84
N LEU A 292 -1.72 -10.53 3.53
CA LEU A 292 -1.81 -9.44 2.55
C LEU A 292 -3.19 -8.75 2.52
N GLN A 293 -4.22 -9.35 3.12
CA GLN A 293 -5.58 -8.82 3.17
C GLN A 293 -6.21 -9.15 4.53
N HIS A 294 -6.40 -8.14 5.39
CA HIS A 294 -6.67 -8.40 6.81
C HIS A 294 -8.11 -8.78 7.14
N PHE A 295 -9.13 -8.17 6.50
CA PHE A 295 -10.52 -8.30 6.95
C PHE A 295 -11.62 -8.33 5.89
N HIS A 296 -11.39 -7.83 4.65
CA HIS A 296 -12.43 -7.71 3.61
C HIS A 296 -13.82 -7.25 4.12
N PRO A 297 -13.91 -6.12 4.84
CA PRO A 297 -15.17 -5.72 5.45
C PRO A 297 -16.19 -5.29 4.41
N ALA A 298 -17.45 -5.67 4.61
CA ALA A 298 -18.58 -5.19 3.84
C ALA A 298 -19.76 -4.83 4.74
N TRP A 299 -20.45 -3.74 4.39
CA TRP A 299 -21.65 -3.31 5.09
C TRP A 299 -22.89 -4.06 4.60
N SER A 300 -23.81 -4.34 5.52
CA SER A 300 -25.17 -4.73 5.14
C SER A 300 -25.90 -3.56 4.46
N PRO A 301 -26.85 -3.81 3.53
CA PRO A 301 -27.57 -2.75 2.81
C PRO A 301 -28.38 -1.81 3.72
N ASP A 302 -28.63 -2.22 4.96
CA ASP A 302 -29.32 -1.44 5.98
C ASP A 302 -28.38 -0.73 6.98
N SER A 303 -27.07 -0.84 6.78
CA SER A 303 -26.02 -0.21 7.61
C SER A 303 -25.99 -0.65 9.08
N ARG A 304 -26.59 -1.81 9.41
CA ARG A 304 -26.66 -2.33 10.80
C ARG A 304 -25.67 -3.45 11.11
N TRP A 305 -25.04 -4.02 10.08
CA TRP A 305 -24.11 -5.14 10.23
C TRP A 305 -22.85 -4.89 9.40
N ILE A 306 -21.72 -5.38 9.92
CA ILE A 306 -20.45 -5.47 9.20
C ILE A 306 -20.11 -6.96 9.07
N VAL A 307 -19.97 -7.46 7.85
CA VAL A 307 -19.40 -8.78 7.61
C VAL A 307 -17.92 -8.62 7.28
N TYR A 308 -17.09 -9.55 7.75
CA TYR A 308 -15.64 -9.50 7.57
C TYR A 308 -15.05 -10.90 7.72
N THR A 309 -13.78 -11.05 7.36
CA THR A 309 -13.00 -12.28 7.51
C THR A 309 -12.01 -12.16 8.66
N ARG A 310 -11.73 -13.26 9.35
CA ARG A 310 -10.59 -13.38 10.29
C ARG A 310 -9.77 -14.59 9.94
N VAL A 311 -8.46 -14.49 10.14
CA VAL A 311 -7.56 -15.64 10.02
C VAL A 311 -7.64 -16.42 11.32
N MET A 312 -7.93 -17.71 11.19
CA MET A 312 -8.08 -18.61 12.33
C MET A 312 -6.74 -19.29 12.65
N PRO A 313 -6.58 -19.97 13.81
CA PRO A 313 -5.31 -20.64 14.18
C PRO A 313 -4.80 -21.69 13.19
N ASN A 314 -5.67 -22.19 12.31
CA ASN A 314 -5.31 -23.08 11.20
C ASN A 314 -4.90 -22.34 9.91
N TYR A 315 -4.70 -21.01 9.99
CA TYR A 315 -4.38 -20.10 8.89
C TYR A 315 -5.43 -20.00 7.76
N LEU A 316 -6.62 -20.55 7.96
CA LEU A 316 -7.75 -20.39 7.04
C LEU A 316 -8.62 -19.22 7.48
N HIS A 317 -9.26 -18.57 6.51
CA HIS A 317 -10.19 -17.48 6.78
C HIS A 317 -11.57 -18.01 7.16
N ALA A 318 -12.15 -17.44 8.21
CA ALA A 318 -13.55 -17.60 8.56
C ALA A 318 -14.29 -16.27 8.47
N ILE A 319 -15.57 -16.35 8.11
CA ILE A 319 -16.47 -15.20 8.01
C ILE A 319 -17.11 -14.93 9.37
N PHE A 320 -17.12 -13.67 9.76
CA PHE A 320 -17.74 -13.15 10.97
C PHE A 320 -18.71 -12.02 10.61
N ILE A 321 -19.78 -11.87 11.38
CA ILE A 321 -20.72 -10.76 11.29
C ILE A 321 -20.77 -10.04 12.64
N TYR A 322 -20.55 -8.74 12.60
CA TYR A 322 -20.66 -7.83 13.74
C TYR A 322 -21.97 -7.04 13.69
N SER A 323 -22.66 -6.98 14.81
CA SER A 323 -23.89 -6.22 15.02
C SER A 323 -23.60 -4.85 15.62
N LEU A 324 -24.03 -3.78 14.95
CA LEU A 324 -23.90 -2.43 15.50
C LEU A 324 -24.90 -2.13 16.62
N ALA A 325 -25.98 -2.90 16.72
CA ALA A 325 -27.06 -2.62 17.68
C ALA A 325 -26.67 -2.97 19.13
N ASN A 326 -25.89 -4.02 19.31
CA ASN A 326 -25.50 -4.56 20.62
C ASN A 326 -24.00 -4.86 20.74
N GLY A 327 -23.21 -4.63 19.68
CA GLY A 327 -21.78 -4.89 19.67
C GLY A 327 -21.40 -6.37 19.69
N SER A 328 -22.31 -7.28 19.33
CA SER A 328 -22.02 -8.72 19.31
C SER A 328 -21.39 -9.16 17.99
N THR A 329 -20.47 -10.12 18.10
CA THR A 329 -19.82 -10.77 16.95
C THR A 329 -20.27 -12.22 16.86
N HIS A 330 -20.59 -12.67 15.64
CA HIS A 330 -21.01 -14.04 15.36
C HIS A 330 -20.14 -14.64 14.26
N GLN A 331 -19.57 -15.83 14.53
CA GLN A 331 -18.85 -16.61 13.51
C GLN A 331 -19.87 -17.31 12.60
N VAL A 332 -19.73 -17.13 11.29
CA VAL A 332 -20.63 -17.70 10.28
C VAL A 332 -20.11 -19.00 9.71
N THR A 333 -18.78 -19.13 9.56
CA THR A 333 -18.15 -20.32 9.00
C THR A 333 -17.14 -20.91 9.98
N ASP A 334 -17.10 -22.23 10.11
CA ASP A 334 -16.25 -22.99 11.03
C ASP A 334 -14.75 -23.05 10.70
N ALA A 335 -14.29 -22.41 9.62
CA ALA A 335 -12.90 -22.46 9.15
C ALA A 335 -12.41 -23.87 8.73
N SER A 336 -13.32 -24.79 8.40
CA SER A 336 -12.97 -26.07 7.75
C SER A 336 -12.53 -25.92 6.29
N SER A 337 -12.82 -24.76 5.70
CA SER A 337 -12.41 -24.31 4.37
C SER A 337 -12.02 -22.83 4.46
N ASP A 338 -11.23 -22.36 3.50
CA ASP A 338 -10.80 -20.97 3.44
C ASP A 338 -11.91 -20.09 2.83
N CYS A 339 -12.62 -19.34 3.67
CA CYS A 339 -13.75 -18.50 3.27
C CYS A 339 -13.37 -17.01 3.20
N ARG A 340 -13.51 -16.39 2.01
CA ARG A 340 -13.12 -14.98 1.76
C ARG A 340 -14.20 -14.17 1.02
N ASP A 341 -13.95 -12.87 0.88
CA ASP A 341 -14.74 -11.91 0.10
C ASP A 341 -16.25 -11.89 0.44
N PRO A 342 -16.66 -11.80 1.73
CA PRO A 342 -18.07 -11.83 2.08
C PRO A 342 -18.79 -10.53 1.69
N VAL A 343 -19.94 -10.62 1.04
CA VAL A 343 -20.78 -9.47 0.67
C VAL A 343 -22.27 -9.77 0.83
N PHE A 344 -23.03 -8.79 1.31
CA PHE A 344 -24.49 -8.89 1.38
C PHE A 344 -25.13 -8.63 0.01
N ASP A 345 -26.23 -9.34 -0.30
CA ASP A 345 -27.08 -8.95 -1.42
C ASP A 345 -27.77 -7.62 -1.15
N ALA A 346 -28.01 -6.83 -2.21
CA ALA A 346 -28.72 -5.56 -2.10
C ALA A 346 -30.16 -5.69 -1.55
N ASN A 347 -30.80 -6.86 -1.62
CA ASN A 347 -32.11 -7.09 -1.01
C ASN A 347 -32.03 -7.48 0.48
N GLY A 348 -30.83 -7.69 1.03
CA GLY A 348 -30.61 -8.03 2.43
C GLY A 348 -31.03 -9.44 2.86
N LYS A 349 -31.22 -10.37 1.92
CA LYS A 349 -31.66 -11.76 2.20
C LYS A 349 -30.55 -12.80 2.10
N TYR A 350 -29.49 -12.50 1.35
CA TYR A 350 -28.41 -13.43 1.08
C TYR A 350 -27.07 -12.84 1.51
N LEU A 351 -26.19 -13.70 2.02
CA LEU A 351 -24.76 -13.45 2.15
C LEU A 351 -24.04 -14.28 1.09
N TYR A 352 -23.23 -13.63 0.27
CA TYR A 352 -22.36 -14.29 -0.70
C TYR A 352 -20.93 -14.30 -0.18
N PHE A 353 -20.18 -15.35 -0.50
CA PHE A 353 -18.77 -15.46 -0.17
C PHE A 353 -18.07 -16.49 -1.07
N THR A 354 -16.75 -16.46 -1.09
CA THR A 354 -15.92 -17.47 -1.76
C THR A 354 -15.41 -18.48 -0.74
N SER A 355 -15.31 -19.76 -1.10
CA SER A 355 -14.72 -20.80 -0.25
C SER A 355 -13.83 -21.73 -1.08
N SER A 356 -12.67 -22.11 -0.51
CA SER A 356 -11.71 -23.05 -1.08
C SER A 356 -11.35 -24.14 -0.08
N THR A 357 -11.25 -25.37 -0.57
CA THR A 357 -10.74 -26.53 0.19
C THR A 357 -9.32 -26.94 -0.21
N ASP A 358 -8.71 -26.24 -1.18
CA ASP A 358 -7.37 -26.51 -1.71
C ASP A 358 -6.31 -25.45 -1.34
N THR A 359 -6.69 -24.39 -0.60
CA THR A 359 -5.80 -23.28 -0.19
C THR A 359 -4.67 -23.72 0.77
N ALA A 360 -4.83 -24.82 1.50
CA ALA A 360 -3.88 -25.22 2.56
C ALA A 360 -2.44 -25.43 2.05
N LEU A 361 -2.27 -25.82 0.78
CA LEU A 361 -0.95 -26.08 0.19
C LEU A 361 -0.25 -24.79 -0.29
N THR A 362 -0.94 -23.65 -0.27
CA THR A 362 -0.42 -22.34 -0.71
C THR A 362 -0.34 -21.31 0.42
N SER A 363 -0.67 -21.69 1.65
CA SER A 363 -0.75 -20.75 2.78
C SER A 363 0.62 -20.30 3.31
N GLY A 364 1.71 -20.95 2.90
CA GLY A 364 3.09 -20.54 3.24
C GLY A 364 3.57 -19.40 2.35
N LEU A 365 3.59 -18.16 2.87
CA LEU A 365 3.96 -16.94 2.12
C LEU A 365 5.39 -16.95 1.54
N TRP A 366 6.31 -17.74 2.10
CA TRP A 366 7.74 -17.80 1.71
C TRP A 366 8.20 -19.20 1.30
N GLU A 367 7.26 -20.11 1.08
CA GLU A 367 7.55 -21.51 0.76
C GLU A 367 7.38 -21.74 -0.75
N MET A 368 8.47 -22.14 -1.41
CA MET A 368 8.45 -22.39 -2.86
C MET A 368 7.50 -23.52 -3.28
N SER A 369 7.15 -24.44 -2.37
CA SER A 369 6.26 -25.57 -2.66
C SER A 369 4.82 -25.15 -3.00
N GLY A 370 4.43 -23.91 -2.70
CA GLY A 370 3.13 -23.33 -3.03
C GLY A 370 3.03 -22.69 -4.43
N MET A 371 4.15 -22.38 -5.10
CA MET A 371 4.16 -21.55 -6.32
C MET A 371 3.45 -22.18 -7.54
N GLU A 372 3.26 -23.50 -7.55
CA GLU A 372 2.59 -24.24 -8.64
C GLU A 372 1.33 -24.99 -8.16
N ARG A 373 0.76 -24.57 -7.02
CA ARG A 373 -0.46 -25.17 -6.48
C ARG A 373 -1.64 -24.24 -6.77
N PRO A 374 -2.46 -24.54 -7.79
CA PRO A 374 -3.60 -23.69 -8.11
C PRO A 374 -4.63 -23.73 -6.98
N VAL A 375 -5.12 -22.55 -6.59
CA VAL A 375 -6.23 -22.42 -5.63
C VAL A 375 -7.51 -22.18 -6.41
N THR A 376 -8.54 -22.99 -6.14
CA THR A 376 -9.86 -22.80 -6.72
C THR A 376 -10.88 -22.51 -5.65
N ARG A 377 -11.78 -21.58 -5.97
CA ARG A 377 -12.84 -21.14 -5.08
C ARG A 377 -14.20 -21.34 -5.72
N HIS A 378 -15.13 -21.83 -4.92
CA HIS A 378 -16.55 -21.84 -5.21
C HIS A 378 -17.22 -20.62 -4.59
N VAL A 379 -18.29 -20.14 -5.22
CA VAL A 379 -19.07 -19.01 -4.72
C VAL A 379 -20.33 -19.57 -4.06
N TYR A 380 -20.52 -19.25 -2.79
CA TYR A 380 -21.66 -19.69 -2.00
C TYR A 380 -22.65 -18.56 -1.76
N ALA A 381 -23.90 -18.93 -1.53
CA ALA A 381 -24.96 -18.03 -1.09
C ALA A 381 -25.64 -18.64 0.13
N ALA A 382 -25.51 -17.99 1.29
CA ALA A 382 -26.22 -18.33 2.51
C ALA A 382 -27.49 -17.49 2.65
N THR A 383 -28.62 -18.13 2.96
CA THR A 383 -29.86 -17.42 3.32
C THR A 383 -29.79 -16.95 4.75
N LEU A 384 -29.96 -15.65 4.98
CA LEU A 384 -29.83 -15.04 6.30
C LEU A 384 -30.97 -15.43 7.26
N GLU A 385 -32.16 -15.68 6.73
CA GLU A 385 -33.31 -16.16 7.51
C GLU A 385 -33.75 -17.57 7.03
N PRO A 386 -34.23 -18.46 7.92
CA PRO A 386 -34.64 -19.82 7.54
C PRO A 386 -35.81 -19.85 6.55
N ALA A 387 -36.73 -18.89 6.65
CA ALA A 387 -37.88 -18.79 5.75
C ALA A 387 -37.54 -18.23 4.35
N THR A 388 -36.30 -17.76 4.13
CA THR A 388 -35.88 -17.24 2.83
C THR A 388 -35.71 -18.38 1.85
N VAL A 389 -36.40 -18.29 0.71
CA VAL A 389 -36.29 -19.28 -0.37
C VAL A 389 -34.86 -19.35 -0.87
N SER A 390 -34.33 -20.58 -0.94
CA SER A 390 -33.01 -20.86 -1.50
C SER A 390 -32.88 -20.24 -2.90
N PRO A 391 -31.74 -19.59 -3.21
CA PRO A 391 -31.54 -18.93 -4.50
C PRO A 391 -31.55 -19.92 -5.69
N LEU A 392 -31.40 -21.23 -5.40
CA LEU A 392 -31.39 -22.29 -6.39
C LEU A 392 -32.64 -23.17 -6.36
N ALA A 393 -33.68 -22.79 -5.62
CA ALA A 393 -34.94 -23.53 -5.55
C ALA A 393 -35.45 -23.87 -6.98
N PRO A 394 -35.94 -25.12 -7.20
CA PRO A 394 -36.51 -25.52 -8.48
C PRO A 394 -37.65 -24.57 -8.88
N ARG A 395 -37.67 -24.14 -10.14
CA ARG A 395 -38.82 -23.40 -10.68
C ARG A 395 -39.92 -24.41 -10.97
N ALA A 396 -40.91 -24.50 -10.09
CA ALA A 396 -42.10 -25.28 -10.38
C ALA A 396 -42.81 -24.65 -11.59
N GLY A 397 -43.05 -25.43 -12.65
CA GLY A 397 -43.64 -24.96 -13.92
C GLY A 397 -45.13 -24.60 -13.85
N PHE A 398 -45.65 -24.30 -12.67
CA PHE A 398 -47.00 -23.81 -12.48
C PHE A 398 -47.07 -22.31 -12.74
N GLU A 399 -48.24 -21.80 -13.10
CA GLU A 399 -48.49 -20.36 -13.16
C GLU A 399 -48.19 -19.73 -11.79
N SER A 400 -47.06 -19.02 -11.70
CA SER A 400 -46.75 -18.26 -10.51
C SER A 400 -47.59 -16.99 -10.50
N ALA A 401 -48.37 -16.76 -9.44
CA ALA A 401 -48.75 -15.40 -9.07
C ALA A 401 -47.46 -14.57 -8.98
N LYS A 402 -47.34 -13.56 -9.83
CA LYS A 402 -46.13 -12.73 -10.08
C LYS A 402 -45.05 -12.86 -9.00
N SER A 403 -44.04 -13.68 -9.30
CA SER A 403 -42.76 -13.69 -8.61
C SER A 403 -42.26 -12.25 -8.40
N SER A 404 -41.92 -11.91 -7.16
CA SER A 404 -41.49 -10.58 -6.73
C SER A 404 -40.10 -10.16 -7.23
N PHE A 405 -39.54 -10.85 -8.24
CA PHE A 405 -38.33 -10.43 -8.97
C PHE A 405 -38.62 -9.47 -10.15
N GLY A 406 -39.78 -8.80 -10.14
CA GLY A 406 -40.14 -7.79 -11.13
C GLY A 406 -39.55 -6.42 -10.80
N LYS A 407 -38.89 -5.80 -11.80
CA LYS A 407 -38.41 -4.40 -11.78
C LYS A 407 -39.48 -3.45 -11.23
N THR A 408 -39.33 -2.97 -10.01
CA THR A 408 -40.05 -1.79 -9.51
C THR A 408 -39.46 -0.55 -10.18
N ARG A 409 -40.11 -0.12 -11.26
CA ARG A 409 -39.95 1.22 -11.83
C ARG A 409 -40.70 2.21 -10.93
N GLY A 410 -39.99 3.19 -10.37
CA GLY A 410 -40.59 4.49 -10.02
C GLY A 410 -41.19 4.70 -8.62
N LYS A 411 -40.78 3.99 -7.56
CA LYS A 411 -41.03 4.42 -6.17
C LYS A 411 -39.75 4.33 -5.35
N ARG A 412 -39.53 5.33 -4.48
CA ARG A 412 -38.43 5.40 -3.51
C ARG A 412 -38.27 4.01 -2.85
N PRO A 413 -37.08 3.38 -2.85
CA PRO A 413 -36.94 2.03 -2.29
C PRO A 413 -37.41 2.04 -0.84
N ALA A 414 -38.30 1.11 -0.48
CA ALA A 414 -38.56 0.85 0.93
C ALA A 414 -37.23 0.46 1.58
N ALA A 415 -36.99 0.94 2.80
CA ALA A 415 -35.75 0.64 3.51
C ALA A 415 -35.59 -0.88 3.61
N VAL A 416 -34.50 -1.40 3.03
CA VAL A 416 -34.13 -2.81 3.15
C VAL A 416 -33.83 -3.06 4.62
N ARG A 417 -34.38 -4.13 5.19
CA ARG A 417 -34.10 -4.55 6.56
C ARG A 417 -33.45 -5.92 6.49
N VAL A 418 -32.25 -6.03 7.07
CA VAL A 418 -31.49 -7.27 7.15
C VAL A 418 -31.79 -7.93 8.50
N ALA A 419 -32.45 -9.07 8.46
CA ALA A 419 -32.63 -9.94 9.62
C ALA A 419 -31.74 -11.17 9.42
N ILE A 420 -31.08 -11.59 10.49
CA ILE A 420 -30.13 -12.71 10.46
C ILE A 420 -30.49 -13.64 11.60
N ASP A 421 -30.70 -14.90 11.25
CA ASP A 421 -30.73 -16.00 12.17
C ASP A 421 -29.36 -16.70 12.09
N PHE A 422 -28.65 -16.82 13.21
CA PHE A 422 -27.32 -17.45 13.20
C PHE A 422 -27.39 -18.97 13.33
N ASP A 423 -28.51 -19.52 13.81
CA ASP A 423 -28.65 -20.95 14.07
C ASP A 423 -28.66 -21.70 12.73
N GLY A 424 -27.63 -22.51 12.48
CA GLY A 424 -27.53 -23.27 11.24
C GLY A 424 -27.22 -22.44 9.99
N LEU A 425 -26.71 -21.20 10.13
CA LEU A 425 -26.47 -20.29 8.99
C LEU A 425 -25.51 -20.87 7.94
N GLN A 426 -24.42 -21.53 8.37
CA GLN A 426 -23.48 -22.19 7.46
C GLN A 426 -24.15 -23.30 6.66
N GLN A 427 -25.02 -24.09 7.29
CA GLN A 427 -25.73 -25.22 6.70
C GLN A 427 -26.76 -24.76 5.66
N ARG A 428 -27.19 -23.50 5.72
CA ARG A 428 -28.04 -22.87 4.69
C ARG A 428 -27.28 -22.35 3.47
N ALA A 429 -25.94 -22.42 3.47
CA ALA A 429 -25.13 -22.01 2.33
C ALA A 429 -25.24 -23.01 1.18
N VAL A 430 -25.54 -22.51 -0.03
CA VAL A 430 -25.58 -23.32 -1.25
C VAL A 430 -24.56 -22.80 -2.26
N ALA A 431 -23.84 -23.72 -2.92
CA ALA A 431 -22.91 -23.37 -3.99
C ALA A 431 -23.69 -22.86 -5.21
N LEU A 432 -23.38 -21.66 -5.68
CA LEU A 432 -23.96 -21.09 -6.89
C LEU A 432 -23.43 -21.83 -8.13
N PRO A 433 -24.20 -21.88 -9.24
CA PRO A 433 -23.78 -22.50 -10.51
C PRO A 433 -22.77 -21.61 -11.25
N ILE A 434 -21.67 -21.30 -10.57
CA ILE A 434 -20.53 -20.53 -11.04
C ILE A 434 -19.35 -21.50 -11.07
N PRO A 435 -18.66 -21.65 -12.22
CA PRO A 435 -17.49 -22.53 -12.30
C PRO A 435 -16.43 -22.13 -11.28
N ALA A 436 -15.78 -23.13 -10.66
CA ALA A 436 -14.66 -22.89 -9.77
C ALA A 436 -13.51 -22.19 -10.51
N ALA A 437 -12.89 -21.21 -9.86
CA ALA A 437 -11.74 -20.48 -10.38
C ALA A 437 -10.98 -19.83 -9.22
N ASN A 438 -9.78 -19.28 -9.49
CA ASN A 438 -9.06 -18.45 -8.53
C ASN A 438 -9.75 -17.07 -8.41
N TYR A 439 -10.82 -17.01 -7.62
CA TYR A 439 -11.52 -15.75 -7.32
C TYR A 439 -10.79 -14.99 -6.21
N VAL A 440 -10.46 -13.73 -6.46
CA VAL A 440 -9.72 -12.86 -5.52
C VAL A 440 -10.48 -11.60 -5.13
N GLY A 441 -11.75 -11.51 -5.53
CA GLY A 441 -12.63 -10.42 -5.18
C GLY A 441 -14.07 -10.70 -5.59
N LEU A 442 -15.00 -10.29 -4.74
CA LEU A 442 -16.44 -10.41 -4.95
C LEU A 442 -17.11 -9.09 -4.60
N ALA A 443 -17.96 -8.58 -5.49
CA ALA A 443 -18.76 -7.39 -5.25
C ALA A 443 -20.24 -7.65 -5.59
N ALA A 444 -21.14 -7.19 -4.72
CA ALA A 444 -22.57 -7.23 -4.96
C ALA A 444 -23.03 -5.97 -5.72
N GLY A 445 -23.79 -6.17 -6.80
CA GLY A 445 -24.45 -5.10 -7.53
C GLY A 445 -25.91 -4.93 -7.11
N SER A 446 -26.79 -4.70 -8.08
CA SER A 446 -28.24 -4.84 -7.86
C SER A 446 -28.59 -6.25 -7.38
N SER A 447 -29.70 -6.40 -6.67
CA SER A 447 -30.10 -7.70 -6.09
C SER A 447 -29.98 -8.88 -7.07
N GLY A 448 -29.29 -9.93 -6.64
CA GLY A 448 -28.99 -11.14 -7.40
C GLY A 448 -27.93 -10.97 -8.48
N VAL A 449 -27.16 -9.88 -8.48
CA VAL A 449 -26.07 -9.63 -9.44
C VAL A 449 -24.74 -9.55 -8.70
N LEU A 450 -23.78 -10.38 -9.13
CA LEU A 450 -22.44 -10.43 -8.56
C LEU A 450 -21.40 -10.07 -9.62
N TYR A 451 -20.33 -9.42 -9.18
CA TYR A 451 -19.12 -9.19 -9.97
C TYR A 451 -17.97 -9.94 -9.32
N LEU A 452 -17.29 -10.76 -10.12
CA LEU A 452 -16.27 -11.70 -9.68
C LEU A 452 -14.96 -11.32 -10.35
N GLN A 453 -13.91 -11.12 -9.56
CA GLN A 453 -12.54 -10.90 -10.04
C GLN A 453 -11.82 -12.24 -10.06
N LYS A 454 -11.38 -12.66 -11.25
CA LYS A 454 -10.71 -13.94 -11.51
C LYS A 454 -9.26 -13.70 -11.90
N GLU A 455 -8.34 -14.26 -11.13
CA GLU A 455 -6.93 -14.34 -11.47
C GLU A 455 -6.60 -15.57 -12.33
N PRO A 456 -5.41 -15.61 -12.95
CA PRO A 456 -4.80 -16.85 -13.41
C PRO A 456 -4.75 -17.90 -12.28
N LEU A 457 -4.86 -19.18 -12.65
CA LEU A 457 -4.76 -20.27 -11.68
C LEU A 457 -3.34 -20.46 -11.15
N VAL A 458 -2.35 -20.17 -12.00
CA VAL A 458 -0.93 -20.18 -11.66
C VAL A 458 -0.40 -18.81 -12.07
N ILE A 459 0.24 -18.11 -11.13
CA ILE A 459 0.85 -16.81 -11.35
C ILE A 459 2.30 -17.07 -11.74
N LEU A 460 2.64 -16.82 -12.99
CA LEU A 460 4.01 -16.90 -13.51
C LEU A 460 4.79 -15.66 -13.13
N GLN A 461 6.12 -15.74 -13.10
CA GLN A 461 6.98 -14.58 -12.84
C GLN A 461 6.75 -13.41 -13.83
N SER A 462 6.22 -13.70 -15.02
CA SER A 462 5.86 -12.71 -16.04
C SER A 462 4.49 -12.04 -15.83
N ASP A 463 3.64 -12.57 -14.96
CA ASP A 463 2.26 -12.10 -14.79
C ASP A 463 2.15 -10.82 -13.94
N PRO A 464 2.90 -10.64 -12.83
CA PRO A 464 2.92 -9.39 -12.09
C PRO A 464 3.48 -8.25 -12.95
N GLY A 465 2.64 -7.27 -13.24
CA GLY A 465 3.08 -5.98 -13.77
C GLY A 465 3.49 -5.03 -12.64
N PRO A 466 3.93 -3.79 -12.98
CA PRO A 466 4.22 -2.73 -11.99
C PRO A 466 3.00 -2.30 -11.16
N TYR A 467 1.84 -2.88 -11.44
CA TYR A 467 0.52 -2.52 -10.90
C TYR A 467 -0.21 -3.72 -10.30
N GLY A 468 0.45 -4.88 -10.17
CA GLY A 468 -0.14 -6.14 -9.71
C GLY A 468 -0.45 -7.12 -10.84
N VAL A 469 -1.08 -8.24 -10.46
CA VAL A 469 -1.49 -9.31 -11.38
C VAL A 469 -2.80 -8.91 -12.10
N PRO A 470 -2.85 -8.92 -13.44
CA PRO A 470 -4.07 -8.59 -14.15
C PRO A 470 -5.17 -9.65 -13.96
N VAL A 471 -6.38 -9.21 -13.60
CA VAL A 471 -7.55 -10.04 -13.39
C VAL A 471 -8.59 -9.87 -14.50
N ALA A 472 -9.49 -10.85 -14.61
CA ALA A 472 -10.70 -10.77 -15.42
C ALA A 472 -11.93 -10.59 -14.54
N VAL A 473 -12.80 -9.64 -14.90
CA VAL A 473 -14.05 -9.37 -14.20
C VAL A 473 -15.21 -10.01 -14.95
N ALA A 474 -15.98 -10.85 -14.26
CA ALA A 474 -17.18 -11.48 -14.76
C ALA A 474 -18.41 -11.03 -13.95
N ARG A 475 -19.55 -10.89 -14.61
CA ARG A 475 -20.86 -10.60 -14.00
C ARG A 475 -21.69 -11.88 -13.98
N PHE A 476 -22.17 -12.26 -12.81
CA PHE A 476 -23.13 -13.34 -12.64
C PHE A 476 -24.53 -12.78 -12.33
N ASP A 477 -25.54 -13.32 -13.02
CA ASP A 477 -26.95 -12.99 -12.82
C ASP A 477 -27.65 -14.22 -12.25
N LEU A 478 -28.04 -14.14 -10.98
CA LEU A 478 -28.61 -15.25 -10.24
C LEU A 478 -29.95 -15.70 -10.80
N ALA A 479 -30.80 -14.76 -11.19
CA ALA A 479 -32.09 -15.06 -11.80
C ALA A 479 -31.93 -15.80 -13.13
N LYS A 480 -30.91 -15.46 -13.93
CA LYS A 480 -30.65 -16.16 -15.19
C LYS A 480 -29.71 -17.35 -15.04
N ARG A 481 -29.10 -17.54 -13.86
CA ARG A 481 -28.01 -18.49 -13.59
C ARG A 481 -26.92 -18.39 -14.67
N LYS A 482 -26.58 -17.17 -15.07
CA LYS A 482 -25.71 -16.89 -16.22
C LYS A 482 -24.55 -16.01 -15.82
N MET A 483 -23.34 -16.48 -16.11
CA MET A 483 -22.10 -15.71 -16.00
C MET A 483 -21.72 -15.11 -17.36
N GLN A 484 -21.26 -13.87 -17.38
CA GLN A 484 -20.83 -13.18 -18.59
C GLN A 484 -19.58 -12.33 -18.33
N PRO A 485 -18.61 -12.28 -19.27
CA PRO A 485 -17.43 -11.44 -19.13
C PRO A 485 -17.80 -9.95 -19.20
N VAL A 486 -17.17 -9.13 -18.37
CA VAL A 486 -17.33 -7.67 -18.31
C VAL A 486 -16.11 -6.97 -18.89
N VAL A 487 -14.95 -7.17 -18.28
CA VAL A 487 -13.65 -6.60 -18.67
C VAL A 487 -12.53 -7.56 -18.27
N ALA A 488 -11.37 -7.50 -18.93
CA ALA A 488 -10.21 -8.35 -18.64
C ALA A 488 -8.91 -7.54 -18.69
N GLY A 489 -7.88 -8.08 -18.04
CA GLY A 489 -6.56 -7.44 -17.94
C GLY A 489 -6.59 -6.20 -17.06
N VAL A 490 -7.40 -6.20 -15.99
CA VAL A 490 -7.51 -5.08 -15.07
C VAL A 490 -6.72 -5.37 -13.80
N THR A 491 -6.09 -4.38 -13.20
CA THR A 491 -5.37 -4.56 -11.93
C THR A 491 -6.12 -3.96 -10.74
N ASP A 492 -7.18 -3.19 -11.02
CA ASP A 492 -8.02 -2.54 -10.03
C ASP A 492 -9.45 -2.54 -10.55
N PHE A 493 -10.41 -2.74 -9.65
CA PHE A 493 -11.83 -2.72 -9.96
C PHE A 493 -12.65 -2.29 -8.73
N GLN A 494 -13.51 -1.29 -8.93
CA GLN A 494 -14.49 -0.84 -7.94
C GLN A 494 -15.85 -0.61 -8.60
N LEU A 495 -16.92 -1.04 -7.93
CA LEU A 495 -18.29 -0.77 -8.34
C LEU A 495 -18.79 0.52 -7.69
N ALA A 496 -19.48 1.37 -8.45
CA ALA A 496 -20.17 2.52 -7.89
C ALA A 496 -21.37 2.09 -7.04
N ALA A 497 -21.75 2.93 -6.07
CA ALA A 497 -22.89 2.66 -5.18
C ALA A 497 -24.23 2.48 -5.93
N ASP A 498 -24.38 3.03 -7.14
CA ASP A 498 -25.55 2.80 -7.98
C ASP A 498 -25.62 1.39 -8.61
N GLY A 499 -24.54 0.61 -8.51
CA GLY A 499 -24.39 -0.73 -9.07
C GLY A 499 -24.37 -0.80 -10.61
N LYS A 500 -24.32 0.36 -11.28
CA LYS A 500 -24.43 0.52 -12.74
C LYS A 500 -23.14 1.02 -13.37
N HIS A 501 -22.27 1.65 -12.60
CA HIS A 501 -20.97 2.11 -13.06
C HIS A 501 -19.84 1.39 -12.34
N MET A 502 -18.70 1.31 -13.01
CA MET A 502 -17.47 0.72 -12.47
C MET A 502 -16.27 1.59 -12.84
N LEU A 503 -15.31 1.65 -11.92
CA LEU A 503 -13.97 2.17 -12.14
C LEU A 503 -13.03 0.97 -12.23
N TYR A 504 -12.09 1.01 -13.16
CA TYR A 504 -11.05 -0.01 -13.24
C TYR A 504 -9.76 0.54 -13.84
N ARG A 505 -8.63 -0.07 -13.48
CA ARG A 505 -7.31 0.22 -14.04
C ARG A 505 -6.89 -0.85 -15.02
N ARG A 506 -6.37 -0.45 -16.18
CA ARG A 506 -5.73 -1.33 -17.16
C ARG A 506 -4.39 -0.74 -17.57
N GLY A 507 -3.30 -1.37 -17.13
CA GLY A 507 -1.96 -0.79 -17.25
C GLY A 507 -1.90 0.56 -16.54
N LYS A 508 -1.36 1.58 -17.21
CA LYS A 508 -1.22 2.95 -16.68
C LYS A 508 -2.50 3.79 -16.72
N GLN A 509 -3.60 3.22 -17.19
CA GLN A 509 -4.81 3.97 -17.55
C GLN A 509 -5.99 3.55 -16.68
N TRP A 510 -6.78 4.54 -16.27
CA TRP A 510 -8.02 4.33 -15.54
C TRP A 510 -9.23 4.63 -16.42
N PHE A 511 -10.31 3.91 -16.17
CA PHE A 511 -11.52 3.97 -16.97
C PHE A 511 -12.75 3.95 -16.08
N ILE A 512 -13.74 4.75 -16.45
CA ILE A 512 -15.11 4.58 -15.93
C ILE A 512 -15.99 4.07 -17.07
N ALA A 513 -16.76 3.03 -16.78
CA ALA A 513 -17.67 2.41 -17.73
C ALA A 513 -18.96 1.94 -17.05
N ALA A 514 -19.95 1.60 -17.85
CA ALA A 514 -21.13 0.89 -17.34
C ALA A 514 -20.75 -0.52 -16.92
N ALA A 515 -21.23 -0.95 -15.75
CA ALA A 515 -21.07 -2.29 -15.20
C ALA A 515 -21.99 -3.30 -15.93
N LYS A 516 -21.74 -3.50 -17.23
CA LYS A 516 -22.51 -4.41 -18.08
C LYS A 516 -21.58 -5.34 -18.88
N PRO A 517 -22.04 -6.53 -19.29
CA PRO A 517 -21.22 -7.44 -20.09
C PRO A 517 -20.70 -6.79 -21.37
N LYS A 518 -19.46 -7.12 -21.76
CA LYS A 518 -18.78 -6.59 -22.95
C LYS A 518 -18.71 -5.05 -22.99
N ALA A 519 -18.35 -4.41 -21.87
CA ALA A 519 -18.25 -2.94 -21.78
C ALA A 519 -17.21 -2.31 -22.74
N SER A 520 -16.34 -3.11 -23.37
CA SER A 520 -15.16 -2.66 -24.15
C SER A 520 -15.41 -1.60 -25.22
N ARG A 521 -16.63 -1.48 -25.78
CA ARG A 521 -16.98 -0.48 -26.80
C ARG A 521 -17.38 0.90 -26.26
N GLU A 522 -17.65 1.02 -24.95
CA GLU A 522 -18.13 2.26 -24.32
C GLU A 522 -17.18 2.81 -23.24
N ASN A 523 -15.99 2.21 -23.09
CA ASN A 523 -15.01 2.57 -22.09
C ASN A 523 -14.51 4.00 -22.26
N LYS A 524 -14.66 4.83 -21.23
CA LYS A 524 -14.15 6.20 -21.24
C LYS A 524 -12.84 6.25 -20.50
N LEU A 525 -11.78 6.53 -21.24
CA LEU A 525 -10.47 6.81 -20.66
C LEU A 525 -10.55 8.08 -19.82
N ILE A 526 -10.16 7.98 -18.56
CA ILE A 526 -9.91 9.16 -17.73
C ILE A 526 -8.56 9.69 -18.18
N LYS A 527 -8.56 10.83 -18.88
CA LYS A 527 -7.31 11.46 -19.31
C LYS A 527 -6.69 12.18 -18.12
N PHE A 528 -5.48 11.75 -17.79
CA PHE A 528 -4.67 12.28 -16.70
C PHE A 528 -3.65 13.28 -17.24
N SER A 529 -3.94 14.56 -17.03
CA SER A 529 -2.96 15.63 -17.10
C SER A 529 -3.26 16.52 -15.91
N PHE A 530 -2.63 16.21 -14.79
CA PHE A 530 -2.85 16.95 -13.55
C PHE A 530 -1.75 17.95 -13.29
N ALA A 531 -2.07 18.74 -12.28
CA ALA A 531 -1.45 19.96 -11.87
C ALA A 531 -1.53 19.92 -10.34
N ALA A 532 -0.60 19.21 -9.69
CA ALA A 532 -0.37 19.36 -8.25
C ALA A 532 0.61 20.52 -8.06
N ALA A 533 0.34 21.42 -7.10
CA ALA A 533 1.30 22.43 -6.71
C ALA A 533 2.37 21.75 -5.86
N GLY A 534 3.50 21.43 -6.50
CA GLY A 534 4.71 20.95 -5.81
C GLY A 534 5.48 22.08 -5.15
#